data_AF-A0AA96ECV0-F1
#
_entry.id   AF-A0AA96ECV0-F1
#
_cell.length_a   1.000
_cell.length_b   1.000
_cell.length_c   1.000
_cell.angle_alpha   90.00
_cell.angle_beta   90.00
_cell.angle_gamma   90.00
#
_symmetry.space_group_name_H-M   'P 1'
#
loop_
_entity.id
_entity.type
_entity.pdbx_description
1 polymer ?
#
loop_
_entity_poly.entity_id
_entity_poly.type
_entity_poly.pdbx_seq_one_letter_code
_entity_poly.pdbx_strand_id
1 'polypeptide(L)'
;MTLASPRTFVALALVCAPLSAHAAENVQIAAAASLTDAMNEAIAAFEATHDIDVTPVYASSSTLARQIANGSPAEVFVSANVDWMDWLEAQGVEVSARGDLLQNRLALVSASDDSPKTFTPGDGAPIENLLGTGDRLSVGDPDHVPAGIYTRQALETLGEWEALAPRLARASDVRAALALVERGETPAGVVYQTDAFASDTVRVPGLFPAESHDPITYPAALVGAKESEAARTLREWLESDAALAIFEAYGFDTAISRP
;
A
#
# COMPACT_ATOMS: atom_id res chain seq x y z
N MET A 1 -43.45 68.78 41.06
CA MET A 1 -42.66 68.68 39.82
C MET A 1 -41.20 68.47 40.19
N THR A 2 -40.75 67.22 40.19
CA THR A 2 -39.36 66.83 40.47
C THR A 2 -38.83 66.13 39.23
N LEU A 3 -37.90 66.79 38.54
CA LEU A 3 -37.28 66.36 37.28
C LEU A 3 -36.30 65.21 37.52
N ALA A 4 -36.43 64.14 36.74
CA ALA A 4 -35.55 62.98 36.73
C ALA A 4 -34.29 63.26 35.90
N SER A 5 -33.13 62.84 36.40
CA SER A 5 -31.84 62.88 35.73
C SER A 5 -31.63 61.64 34.83
N PRO A 6 -31.08 61.79 33.60
CA PRO A 6 -30.85 60.65 32.72
C PRO A 6 -29.51 59.96 33.06
N ARG A 7 -29.53 58.63 33.15
CA ARG A 7 -28.35 57.78 33.30
C ARG A 7 -27.84 57.41 31.91
N THR A 8 -26.65 57.87 31.55
CA THR A 8 -25.96 57.50 30.30
C THR A 8 -25.41 56.07 30.42
N PHE A 9 -25.95 55.14 29.62
CA PHE A 9 -25.36 53.81 29.44
C PHE A 9 -24.27 53.88 28.37
N VAL A 10 -23.03 53.53 28.74
CA VAL A 10 -21.94 53.30 27.79
C VAL A 10 -22.01 51.83 27.37
N ALA A 11 -22.36 51.57 26.11
CA ALA A 11 -22.32 50.23 25.53
C ALA A 11 -20.90 49.92 25.02
N LEU A 12 -20.24 48.95 25.63
CA LEU A 12 -18.95 48.42 25.17
C LEU A 12 -19.21 47.47 24.01
N ALA A 13 -18.93 47.91 22.78
CA ALA A 13 -19.01 47.07 21.59
C ALA A 13 -17.82 46.11 21.55
N LEU A 14 -18.07 44.82 21.80
CA LEU A 14 -17.10 43.74 21.62
C LEU A 14 -16.91 43.53 20.11
N VAL A 15 -15.78 43.97 19.56
CA VAL A 15 -15.39 43.68 18.18
C VAL A 15 -14.84 42.25 18.15
N CYS A 16 -15.69 41.28 17.79
CA CYS A 16 -15.23 39.95 17.39
C CYS A 16 -14.57 40.06 16.01
N ALA A 17 -13.24 40.07 15.96
CA ALA A 17 -12.53 39.81 14.72
C ALA A 17 -12.73 38.33 14.35
N PRO A 18 -13.10 37.99 13.10
CA PRO A 18 -13.16 36.61 12.67
C PRO A 18 -11.72 36.05 12.67
N LEU A 19 -11.46 35.10 13.57
CA LEU A 19 -10.34 34.18 13.41
C LEU A 19 -10.67 33.32 12.20
N SER A 20 -10.01 33.57 11.08
CA SER A 20 -9.98 32.63 9.96
C SER A 20 -9.30 31.37 10.45
N ALA A 21 -10.09 30.35 10.81
CA ALA A 21 -9.58 29.00 10.96
C ALA A 21 -9.01 28.58 9.59
N HIS A 22 -7.68 28.57 9.46
CA HIS A 22 -7.02 27.88 8.36
C HIS A 22 -7.21 26.40 8.64
N ALA A 23 -8.16 25.78 7.91
CA ALA A 23 -8.20 24.34 7.85
C ALA A 23 -7.00 23.88 7.03
N ALA A 24 -6.20 22.95 7.56
CA ALA A 24 -5.14 22.32 6.80
C ALA A 24 -5.72 21.75 5.49
N GLU A 25 -4.97 21.87 4.40
CA GLU A 25 -5.36 21.21 3.14
C GLU A 25 -5.28 19.69 3.36
N ASN A 26 -6.29 18.94 2.90
CA ASN A 26 -6.33 17.49 3.06
C ASN A 26 -6.08 16.81 1.72
N VAL A 27 -5.14 15.88 1.69
CA VAL A 27 -4.82 15.05 0.52
C VAL A 27 -5.23 13.62 0.80
N GLN A 28 -6.02 13.02 -0.09
CA GLN A 28 -6.29 11.58 -0.03
C GLN A 28 -5.28 10.79 -0.85
N ILE A 29 -4.59 9.86 -0.21
CA ILE A 29 -3.66 8.93 -0.84
C ILE A 29 -4.24 7.52 -0.87
N ALA A 30 -4.41 6.96 -2.07
CA ALA A 30 -4.73 5.55 -2.27
C ALA A 30 -3.42 4.77 -2.40
N ALA A 31 -3.12 3.87 -1.46
CA ALA A 31 -1.86 3.13 -1.45
C ALA A 31 -2.09 1.62 -1.32
N ALA A 32 -1.32 0.82 -2.07
CA ALA A 32 -1.39 -0.63 -2.00
C ALA A 32 -1.23 -1.13 -0.55
N ALA A 33 -2.00 -2.15 -0.16
CA ALA A 33 -2.06 -2.66 1.21
C ALA A 33 -0.69 -3.06 1.80
N SER A 34 0.27 -3.49 0.97
CA SER A 34 1.62 -3.80 1.42
C SER A 34 2.41 -2.61 1.96
N LEU A 35 2.02 -1.39 1.60
CA LEU A 35 2.64 -0.14 2.04
C LEU A 35 2.13 0.35 3.39
N THR A 36 1.11 -0.29 3.99
CA THR A 36 0.35 0.27 5.13
C THR A 36 1.25 0.84 6.24
N ASP A 37 2.17 0.03 6.77
CA ASP A 37 3.00 0.47 7.90
C ASP A 37 4.00 1.56 7.51
N ALA A 38 4.75 1.35 6.42
CA ALA A 38 5.75 2.29 5.95
C ALA A 38 5.13 3.63 5.51
N MET A 39 3.97 3.59 4.86
CA MET A 39 3.25 4.78 4.42
C MET A 39 2.66 5.53 5.61
N ASN A 40 2.17 4.86 6.65
CA ASN A 40 1.73 5.54 7.88
C ASN A 40 2.87 6.31 8.55
N GLU A 41 4.07 5.72 8.63
CA GLU A 41 5.24 6.42 9.16
C GLU A 41 5.69 7.58 8.26
N ALA A 42 5.69 7.36 6.94
CA ALA A 42 6.00 8.40 5.97
C ALA A 42 5.01 9.58 6.07
N ILE A 43 3.72 9.32 6.18
CA ILE A 43 2.68 10.34 6.40
C ILE A 43 2.94 11.11 7.69
N ALA A 44 3.18 10.43 8.81
CA ALA A 44 3.45 11.10 10.08
C ALA A 44 4.70 12.00 10.01
N ALA A 45 5.75 11.57 9.30
CA ALA A 45 6.95 12.37 9.08
C ALA A 45 6.70 13.59 8.16
N PHE A 46 5.87 13.42 7.12
CA PHE A 46 5.45 14.50 6.24
C PHE A 46 4.66 15.57 7.00
N GLU A 47 3.60 15.17 7.71
CA GLU A 47 2.70 16.05 8.49
C GLU A 47 3.44 16.80 9.62
N ALA A 48 4.53 16.23 10.16
CA ALA A 48 5.36 16.91 11.16
C ALA A 48 6.07 18.16 10.61
N THR A 49 6.19 18.29 9.29
CA THR A 49 6.94 19.37 8.62
C THR A 49 6.09 20.18 7.63
N HIS A 50 4.86 19.75 7.35
CA HIS A 50 3.95 20.38 6.38
C HIS A 50 2.57 20.59 7.02
N ASP A 51 1.94 21.74 6.77
CA ASP A 51 0.57 22.05 7.21
C ASP A 51 -0.47 21.45 6.24
N ILE A 52 -0.36 20.14 5.99
CA ILE A 52 -1.18 19.36 5.06
C ILE A 52 -1.55 18.06 5.77
N ASP A 53 -2.85 17.79 5.91
CA ASP A 53 -3.35 16.51 6.45
C ASP A 53 -3.38 15.47 5.32
N VAL A 54 -2.99 14.23 5.62
CA VAL A 54 -3.01 13.13 4.65
C VAL A 54 -3.97 12.04 5.11
N THR A 55 -4.95 11.72 4.28
CA THR A 55 -5.91 10.64 4.52
C THR A 55 -5.54 9.40 3.69
N PRO A 56 -4.94 8.36 4.29
CA PRO A 56 -4.63 7.15 3.55
C PRO A 56 -5.85 6.24 3.36
N VAL A 57 -5.93 5.60 2.18
CA VAL A 57 -6.85 4.53 1.85
C VAL A 57 -6.04 3.33 1.37
N TYR A 58 -6.06 2.24 2.14
CA TYR A 58 -5.33 1.02 1.82
C TYR A 58 -6.26 -0.08 1.31
N ALA A 59 -5.90 -0.71 0.20
CA ALA A 59 -6.52 -1.93 -0.34
C ALA A 59 -5.58 -2.56 -1.38
N SER A 60 -6.00 -3.63 -2.07
CA SER A 60 -5.29 -4.07 -3.26
C SER A 60 -5.28 -2.96 -4.33
N SER A 61 -4.16 -2.81 -5.04
CA SER A 61 -4.01 -1.81 -6.12
C SER A 61 -5.12 -1.90 -7.14
N SER A 62 -5.60 -3.12 -7.44
CA SER A 62 -6.76 -3.37 -8.28
C SER A 62 -8.05 -2.72 -7.79
N THR A 63 -8.28 -2.78 -6.48
CA THR A 63 -9.48 -2.22 -5.86
C THR A 63 -9.38 -0.70 -5.86
N LEU A 64 -8.21 -0.16 -5.51
CA LEU A 64 -7.95 1.28 -5.51
C LEU A 64 -8.05 1.89 -6.91
N ALA A 65 -7.39 1.29 -7.91
CA ALA A 65 -7.48 1.74 -9.30
C ALA A 65 -8.94 1.75 -9.79
N ARG A 66 -9.70 0.68 -9.52
CA ARG A 66 -11.14 0.65 -9.85
C ARG A 66 -11.93 1.72 -9.09
N GLN A 67 -11.63 2.00 -7.83
CA GLN A 67 -12.29 3.08 -7.08
C GLN A 67 -11.99 4.45 -7.70
N ILE A 68 -10.73 4.72 -8.07
CA ILE A 68 -10.32 5.97 -8.72
C ILE A 68 -11.02 6.14 -10.06
N ALA A 69 -11.03 5.10 -10.91
CA ALA A 69 -11.77 5.11 -12.18
C ALA A 69 -13.28 5.35 -12.01
N ASN A 70 -13.85 5.00 -10.84
CA ASN A 70 -15.25 5.22 -10.50
C ASN A 70 -15.50 6.49 -9.65
N GLY A 71 -14.54 7.42 -9.62
CA GLY A 71 -14.73 8.75 -9.01
C GLY A 71 -14.33 8.86 -7.53
N SER A 72 -13.45 7.99 -7.04
CA SER A 72 -12.78 8.21 -5.75
C SER A 72 -12.07 9.58 -5.74
N PRO A 73 -12.08 10.31 -4.61
CA PRO A 73 -11.42 11.61 -4.49
C PRO A 73 -9.90 11.50 -4.21
N ALA A 74 -9.29 10.33 -4.38
CA ALA A 74 -7.85 10.18 -4.22
C ALA A 74 -7.10 11.09 -5.21
N GLU A 75 -6.04 11.73 -4.73
CA GLU A 75 -5.18 12.63 -5.50
C GLU A 75 -3.80 12.04 -5.75
N VAL A 76 -3.37 11.10 -4.89
CA VAL A 76 -2.13 10.32 -5.05
C VAL A 76 -2.49 8.84 -5.08
N PHE A 77 -1.96 8.11 -6.06
CA PHE A 77 -2.07 6.66 -6.14
C PHE A 77 -0.69 6.01 -6.12
N VAL A 78 -0.48 5.06 -5.20
CA VAL A 78 0.71 4.21 -5.16
C VAL A 78 0.30 2.75 -5.37
N SER A 79 0.54 2.24 -6.57
CA SER A 79 0.23 0.86 -6.94
C SER A 79 1.38 -0.07 -6.55
N ALA A 80 1.09 -1.36 -6.37
CA ALA A 80 2.09 -2.42 -6.19
C ALA A 80 2.51 -3.11 -7.51
N ASN A 81 2.03 -2.63 -8.65
CA ASN A 81 2.53 -2.99 -9.98
C ASN A 81 2.27 -1.86 -10.98
N VAL A 82 2.94 -1.92 -12.13
CA VAL A 82 2.76 -0.96 -13.22
C VAL A 82 1.41 -1.12 -13.93
N ASP A 83 0.92 -2.35 -14.06
CA ASP A 83 -0.30 -2.65 -14.83
C ASP A 83 -1.54 -1.94 -14.32
N TRP A 84 -1.70 -1.76 -13.00
CA TRP A 84 -2.87 -1.04 -12.46
C TRP A 84 -2.78 0.47 -12.65
N MET A 85 -1.58 1.03 -12.81
CA MET A 85 -1.41 2.42 -13.21
C MET A 85 -1.72 2.58 -14.71
N ASP A 86 -1.21 1.68 -15.55
CA ASP A 86 -1.49 1.65 -16.99
C ASP A 86 -2.99 1.47 -17.27
N TRP A 87 -3.62 0.55 -16.55
CA TRP A 87 -5.07 0.30 -16.65
C TRP A 87 -5.88 1.53 -16.28
N LEU A 88 -5.44 2.28 -15.26
CA LEU A 88 -6.12 3.49 -14.78
C LEU A 88 -6.07 4.60 -15.84
N GLU A 89 -4.90 4.83 -16.45
CA GLU A 89 -4.74 5.74 -17.60
C GLU A 89 -5.64 5.32 -18.77
N ALA A 90 -5.72 4.01 -19.05
CA ALA A 90 -6.58 3.47 -20.09
C ALA A 90 -8.09 3.65 -19.80
N GLN A 91 -8.49 3.87 -18.53
CA GLN A 91 -9.86 4.24 -18.18
C GLN A 91 -10.16 5.73 -18.43
N GLY A 92 -9.18 6.52 -18.89
CA GLY A 92 -9.33 7.96 -19.13
C GLY A 92 -9.19 8.80 -17.86
N VAL A 93 -8.62 8.23 -16.79
CA VAL A 93 -8.22 9.00 -15.61
C VAL A 93 -6.95 9.78 -15.94
N GLU A 94 -6.92 11.06 -15.61
CA GLU A 94 -5.70 11.87 -15.70
C GLU A 94 -4.67 11.37 -14.70
N VAL A 95 -3.48 11.01 -15.20
CA VAL A 95 -2.33 10.56 -14.40
C VAL A 95 -1.15 11.45 -14.76
N SER A 96 -0.50 12.01 -13.75
CA SER A 96 0.68 12.86 -13.92
C SER A 96 1.69 12.60 -12.80
N ALA A 97 2.92 13.12 -12.95
CA ALA A 97 4.02 12.88 -12.01
C ALA A 97 4.22 11.38 -11.66
N ARG A 98 3.95 10.50 -12.64
CA ARG A 98 4.17 9.06 -12.49
C ARG A 98 5.66 8.78 -12.42
N GLY A 99 6.07 8.06 -11.38
CA GLY A 99 7.45 7.61 -11.20
C GLY A 99 7.49 6.33 -10.38
N ASP A 100 8.46 5.47 -10.69
CA ASP A 100 8.71 4.27 -9.92
C ASP A 100 9.35 4.66 -8.59
N LEU A 101 8.68 4.33 -7.49
CA LEU A 101 9.11 4.72 -6.15
C LEU A 101 9.91 3.62 -5.47
N LEU A 102 9.33 2.42 -5.41
CA LEU A 102 9.86 1.29 -4.64
C LEU A 102 9.91 0.01 -5.46
N GLN A 103 10.72 -0.94 -5.00
CA GLN A 103 10.77 -2.31 -5.46
C GLN A 103 10.62 -3.27 -4.28
N ASN A 104 10.27 -4.52 -4.57
CA ASN A 104 10.07 -5.53 -3.55
C ASN A 104 10.37 -6.94 -4.09
N ARG A 105 10.30 -7.94 -3.21
CA ARG A 105 10.55 -9.35 -3.51
C ARG A 105 9.35 -10.20 -3.09
N LEU A 106 9.05 -11.23 -3.86
CA LEU A 106 8.01 -12.19 -3.53
C LEU A 106 8.56 -13.24 -2.56
N ALA A 107 7.84 -13.49 -1.47
CA ALA A 107 8.25 -14.34 -0.37
C ALA A 107 7.23 -15.46 -0.14
N LEU A 108 7.72 -16.68 0.07
CA LEU A 108 6.94 -17.75 0.66
C LEU A 108 6.99 -17.57 2.18
N VAL A 109 5.84 -17.62 2.83
CA VAL A 109 5.70 -17.50 4.29
C VAL A 109 5.00 -18.71 4.90
N SER A 110 5.30 -18.98 6.17
CA SER A 110 4.60 -19.99 6.97
C SER A 110 4.57 -19.59 8.44
N ALA A 111 3.47 -19.88 9.13
CA ALA A 111 3.38 -19.75 10.59
C ALA A 111 3.65 -21.09 11.32
N SER A 112 3.88 -22.18 10.57
CA SER A 112 4.07 -23.51 11.17
C SER A 112 5.49 -23.69 11.73
N ASP A 113 5.58 -24.25 12.94
CA ASP A 113 6.84 -24.73 13.51
C ASP A 113 7.46 -25.90 12.76
N ASP A 114 6.62 -26.66 12.05
CA ASP A 114 7.04 -27.79 11.23
C ASP A 114 7.48 -27.37 9.82
N SER A 115 7.38 -26.07 9.48
CA SER A 115 7.85 -25.58 8.18
C SER A 115 9.37 -25.72 8.05
N PRO A 116 9.89 -26.03 6.85
CA PRO A 116 11.33 -26.08 6.63
C PRO A 116 11.97 -24.74 7.00
N LYS A 117 13.10 -24.79 7.72
CA LYS A 117 13.89 -23.59 8.05
C LYS A 117 14.38 -22.85 6.80
N THR A 118 14.52 -23.58 5.69
CA THR A 118 14.90 -23.04 4.39
C THR A 118 14.15 -23.82 3.33
N PHE A 119 13.54 -23.11 2.40
CA PHE A 119 12.84 -23.65 1.25
C PHE A 119 12.95 -22.63 0.13
N THR A 120 13.56 -23.02 -0.98
CA THR A 120 13.67 -22.16 -2.17
C THR A 120 12.62 -22.61 -3.17
N PRO A 121 11.57 -21.80 -3.45
CA PRO A 121 10.61 -22.09 -4.50
C PRO A 121 11.30 -22.43 -5.83
N GLY A 122 10.91 -23.55 -6.44
CA GLY A 122 11.49 -24.02 -7.69
C GLY A 122 12.82 -24.77 -7.59
N ASP A 123 13.38 -24.94 -6.39
CA ASP A 123 14.62 -25.70 -6.18
C ASP A 123 14.40 -26.93 -5.28
N GLY A 124 14.47 -28.11 -5.87
CA GLY A 124 14.45 -29.40 -5.19
C GLY A 124 13.05 -29.96 -4.89
N ALA A 125 12.19 -29.25 -4.17
CA ALA A 125 10.87 -29.73 -3.77
C ALA A 125 9.75 -28.75 -4.14
N PRO A 126 8.61 -29.20 -4.69
CA PRO A 126 7.49 -28.33 -5.00
C PRO A 126 6.83 -27.80 -3.73
N ILE A 127 6.24 -26.60 -3.81
CA ILE A 127 5.52 -25.93 -2.72
C ILE A 127 4.35 -26.78 -2.23
N GLU A 128 3.75 -27.59 -3.10
CA GLU A 128 2.67 -28.50 -2.73
C GLU A 128 3.05 -29.47 -1.59
N ASN A 129 4.34 -29.78 -1.42
CA ASN A 129 4.83 -30.64 -0.34
C ASN A 129 4.70 -29.98 1.04
N LEU A 130 4.52 -28.65 1.09
CA LEU A 130 4.23 -27.92 2.32
C LEU A 130 2.74 -27.97 2.71
N LEU A 131 1.90 -28.56 1.85
CA LEU A 131 0.45 -28.57 2.01
C LEU A 131 -0.05 -30.01 2.21
N GLY A 132 -0.66 -30.28 3.37
CA GLY A 132 -1.34 -31.53 3.65
C GLY A 132 -2.62 -31.72 2.83
N THR A 133 -3.31 -32.86 3.00
CA THR A 133 -4.57 -33.12 2.28
C THR A 133 -5.65 -32.11 2.69
N GLY A 134 -6.16 -31.35 1.72
CA GLY A 134 -7.20 -30.33 1.95
C GLY A 134 -6.66 -28.93 2.29
N ASP A 135 -5.37 -28.81 2.57
CA ASP A 135 -4.73 -27.52 2.83
C ASP A 135 -4.68 -26.65 1.58
N ARG A 136 -4.69 -25.34 1.82
CA ARG A 136 -4.61 -24.30 0.79
C ARG A 136 -3.37 -23.42 0.97
N LEU A 137 -2.86 -22.90 -0.15
CA LEU A 137 -1.84 -21.86 -0.18
C LEU A 137 -2.51 -20.48 -0.16
N SER A 138 -2.23 -19.66 0.85
CA SER A 138 -2.78 -18.30 0.93
C SER A 138 -2.09 -17.37 -0.06
N VAL A 139 -2.87 -16.66 -0.88
CA VAL A 139 -2.36 -15.73 -1.90
C VAL A 139 -3.31 -14.54 -2.04
N GLY A 140 -2.82 -13.39 -2.50
CA GLY A 140 -3.71 -12.40 -3.10
C GLY A 140 -4.43 -13.00 -4.31
N ASP A 141 -5.67 -12.61 -4.61
CA ASP A 141 -6.40 -13.18 -5.74
C ASP A 141 -5.61 -12.99 -7.06
N PRO A 142 -5.17 -14.08 -7.73
CA PRO A 142 -4.35 -14.01 -8.92
C PRO A 142 -4.99 -13.32 -10.12
N ASP A 143 -6.31 -13.16 -10.11
CA ASP A 143 -7.04 -12.55 -11.23
C ASP A 143 -6.92 -11.01 -11.21
N HIS A 144 -6.54 -10.40 -10.08
CA HIS A 144 -6.44 -8.94 -10.00
C HIS A 144 -5.48 -8.37 -8.95
N VAL A 145 -5.19 -9.06 -7.84
CA VAL A 145 -4.31 -8.53 -6.80
C VAL A 145 -2.86 -8.65 -7.28
N PRO A 146 -2.03 -7.58 -7.24
CA PRO A 146 -0.63 -7.65 -7.71
C PRO A 146 0.19 -8.80 -7.10
N ALA A 147 0.14 -8.99 -5.77
CA ALA A 147 0.84 -10.12 -5.14
C ALA A 147 0.36 -11.48 -5.67
N GLY A 148 -0.94 -11.61 -5.99
CA GLY A 148 -1.52 -12.78 -6.63
C GLY A 148 -1.07 -12.97 -8.08
N ILE A 149 -1.02 -11.88 -8.85
CA ILE A 149 -0.53 -11.87 -10.24
C ILE A 149 0.93 -12.32 -10.28
N TYR A 150 1.79 -11.73 -9.44
CA TYR A 150 3.20 -12.13 -9.32
C TYR A 150 3.33 -13.58 -8.83
N THR A 151 2.47 -14.03 -7.90
CA THR A 151 2.44 -15.43 -7.48
C THR A 151 2.10 -16.36 -8.65
N ARG A 152 1.09 -16.01 -9.45
CA ARG A 152 0.74 -16.81 -10.63
C ARG A 152 1.88 -16.87 -11.64
N GLN A 153 2.48 -15.72 -11.98
CA GLN A 153 3.65 -15.68 -12.86
C GLN A 153 4.77 -16.58 -12.33
N ALA A 154 5.11 -16.44 -11.05
CA ALA A 154 6.13 -17.26 -10.40
C ALA A 154 5.82 -18.75 -10.49
N LEU A 155 4.60 -19.16 -10.13
CA LEU A 155 4.20 -20.57 -10.17
C LEU A 155 4.08 -21.12 -11.59
N GLU A 156 3.69 -20.31 -12.58
CA GLU A 156 3.68 -20.70 -14.00
C GLU A 156 5.11 -20.92 -14.50
N THR A 157 6.03 -20.01 -14.20
CA THR A 157 7.46 -20.14 -14.55
C THR A 157 8.12 -21.36 -13.90
N LEU A 158 7.76 -21.65 -12.65
CA LEU A 158 8.26 -22.81 -11.91
C LEU A 158 7.57 -24.13 -12.30
N GLY A 159 6.52 -24.08 -13.15
CA GLY A 159 5.76 -25.27 -13.54
C GLY A 159 4.87 -25.86 -12.43
N GLU A 160 4.60 -25.09 -11.37
CA GLU A 160 3.81 -25.52 -10.20
C GLU A 160 2.35 -25.02 -10.23
N TRP A 161 2.02 -24.10 -11.15
CA TRP A 161 0.70 -23.46 -11.21
C TRP A 161 -0.45 -24.47 -11.35
N GLU A 162 -0.36 -25.44 -12.26
CA GLU A 162 -1.45 -26.38 -12.51
C GLU A 162 -1.85 -27.18 -11.26
N ALA A 163 -0.87 -27.55 -10.43
CA ALA A 163 -1.08 -28.29 -9.19
C ALA A 163 -1.62 -27.40 -8.06
N LEU A 164 -1.14 -26.16 -7.95
CA LEU A 164 -1.46 -25.25 -6.84
C LEU A 164 -2.70 -24.39 -7.09
N ALA A 165 -3.03 -24.05 -8.33
CA ALA A 165 -4.19 -23.23 -8.70
C ALA A 165 -5.52 -23.69 -8.08
N PRO A 166 -5.88 -24.99 -8.05
CA PRO A 166 -7.12 -25.45 -7.39
C PRO A 166 -7.04 -25.41 -5.86
N ARG A 167 -5.85 -25.21 -5.29
CA ARG A 167 -5.56 -25.23 -3.85
C ARG A 167 -5.29 -23.83 -3.28
N LEU A 168 -5.65 -22.76 -3.98
CA LEU A 168 -5.44 -21.40 -3.47
C LEU A 168 -6.51 -21.00 -2.46
N ALA A 169 -6.09 -20.33 -1.39
CA ALA A 169 -6.95 -19.48 -0.56
C ALA A 169 -6.74 -18.03 -1.03
N ARG A 170 -7.64 -17.57 -1.89
CA ARG A 170 -7.52 -16.26 -2.56
C ARG A 170 -8.06 -15.16 -1.66
N ALA A 171 -7.24 -14.15 -1.40
CA ALA A 171 -7.57 -13.01 -0.55
C ALA A 171 -7.77 -11.72 -1.35
N SER A 172 -8.49 -10.75 -0.77
CA SER A 172 -8.81 -9.45 -1.39
C SER A 172 -7.59 -8.57 -1.66
N ASP A 173 -6.51 -8.80 -0.91
CA ASP A 173 -5.24 -8.11 -0.94
C ASP A 173 -4.18 -8.96 -0.22
N VAL A 174 -2.91 -8.52 -0.28
CA VAL A 174 -1.78 -9.28 0.26
C VAL A 174 -1.74 -9.32 1.79
N ARG A 175 -2.27 -8.29 2.48
CA ARG A 175 -2.33 -8.28 3.95
C ARG A 175 -3.43 -9.20 4.47
N ALA A 176 -4.54 -9.31 3.75
CA ALA A 176 -5.54 -10.35 4.00
C ALA A 176 -4.98 -11.76 3.76
N ALA A 177 -4.11 -11.95 2.75
CA ALA A 177 -3.42 -13.22 2.52
C ALA A 177 -2.44 -13.56 3.66
N LEU A 178 -1.62 -12.59 4.09
CA LEU A 178 -0.71 -12.73 5.23
C LEU A 178 -1.50 -13.15 6.48
N ALA A 179 -2.60 -12.47 6.78
CA ALA A 179 -3.38 -12.71 7.99
C ALA A 179 -3.97 -14.13 8.07
N LEU A 180 -4.24 -14.80 6.94
CA LEU A 180 -4.63 -16.22 6.93
C LEU A 180 -3.50 -17.14 7.41
N VAL A 181 -2.25 -16.80 7.07
CA VAL A 181 -1.07 -17.53 7.53
C VAL A 181 -0.81 -17.24 9.01
N GLU A 182 -0.86 -15.98 9.42
CA GLU A 182 -0.68 -15.57 10.83
C GLU A 182 -1.67 -16.27 11.78
N ARG A 183 -2.91 -16.44 11.34
CA ARG A 183 -3.95 -17.14 12.10
C ARG A 183 -3.90 -18.66 11.99
N GLY A 184 -2.97 -19.21 11.22
CA GLY A 184 -2.84 -20.65 10.99
C GLY A 184 -4.01 -21.26 10.20
N GLU A 185 -4.80 -20.45 9.50
CA GLU A 185 -5.89 -20.93 8.63
C GLU A 185 -5.34 -21.60 7.36
N THR A 186 -4.12 -21.24 6.97
CA THR A 186 -3.35 -21.88 5.91
C THR A 186 -1.93 -22.16 6.41
N PRO A 187 -1.33 -23.31 6.08
CA PRO A 187 0.02 -23.66 6.54
C PRO A 187 1.11 -22.80 5.88
N ALA A 188 0.85 -22.27 4.68
CA ALA A 188 1.77 -21.43 3.93
C ALA A 188 1.01 -20.38 3.12
N GLY A 189 1.70 -19.32 2.73
CA GLY A 189 1.20 -18.32 1.80
C GLY A 189 2.30 -17.62 1.02
N VAL A 190 1.90 -16.80 0.05
CA VAL A 190 2.79 -15.98 -0.77
C VAL A 190 2.43 -14.51 -0.59
N VAL A 191 3.41 -13.74 -0.14
CA VAL A 191 3.29 -12.31 0.18
C VAL A 191 4.54 -11.57 -0.30
N TYR A 192 4.64 -10.27 -0.08
CA TYR A 192 5.92 -9.59 -0.28
C TYR A 192 6.85 -9.76 0.92
N GLN A 193 8.15 -9.66 0.70
CA GLN A 193 9.16 -9.72 1.75
C GLN A 193 8.90 -8.67 2.85
N THR A 194 8.45 -7.47 2.47
CA THR A 194 8.10 -6.40 3.41
C THR A 194 6.87 -6.71 4.26
N ASP A 195 5.89 -7.46 3.72
CA ASP A 195 4.72 -7.89 4.49
C ASP A 195 5.16 -8.90 5.56
N ALA A 196 6.06 -9.82 5.22
CA ALA A 196 6.62 -10.76 6.17
C ALA A 196 7.51 -10.07 7.22
N PHE A 197 8.25 -9.04 6.83
CA PHE A 197 9.04 -8.20 7.75
C PHE A 197 8.18 -7.49 8.79
N ALA A 198 6.95 -7.10 8.42
CA ALA A 198 6.00 -6.43 9.31
C ALA A 198 5.29 -7.37 10.30
N SER A 199 5.55 -8.69 10.26
CA SER A 199 4.90 -9.68 11.11
C SER A 199 5.88 -10.42 12.02
N ASP A 200 5.54 -10.50 13.30
CA ASP A 200 6.30 -11.29 14.29
C ASP A 200 5.90 -12.78 14.31
N THR A 201 4.88 -13.15 13.53
CA THR A 201 4.22 -14.48 13.67
C THR A 201 4.50 -15.42 12.51
N VAL A 202 4.95 -14.90 11.37
CA VAL A 202 5.32 -15.72 10.21
C VAL A 202 6.83 -15.82 10.08
N ARG A 203 7.26 -16.88 9.41
CA ARG A 203 8.63 -17.09 8.94
C ARG A 203 8.68 -16.96 7.44
N VAL A 204 9.86 -16.69 6.92
CA VAL A 204 10.16 -16.70 5.49
C VAL A 204 11.06 -17.89 5.18
N PRO A 205 10.50 -19.07 4.82
CA PRO A 205 11.30 -20.20 4.35
C PRO A 205 12.20 -19.86 3.16
N GLY A 206 11.75 -18.97 2.26
CA GLY A 206 12.57 -18.44 1.19
C GLY A 206 11.84 -17.47 0.27
N LEU A 207 12.61 -16.90 -0.65
CA LEU A 207 12.14 -15.94 -1.65
C LEU A 207 12.00 -16.64 -3.00
N PHE A 208 11.02 -16.20 -3.78
CA PHE A 208 10.92 -16.65 -5.16
C PHE A 208 12.10 -16.10 -5.99
N PRO A 209 12.57 -16.86 -7.00
CA PRO A 209 13.59 -16.38 -7.93
C PRO A 209 13.12 -15.10 -8.63
N ALA A 210 14.01 -14.12 -8.80
CA ALA A 210 13.63 -12.82 -9.36
C ALA A 210 13.16 -12.92 -10.82
N GLU A 211 13.65 -13.91 -11.54
CA GLU A 211 13.30 -14.26 -12.91
C GLU A 211 12.00 -15.07 -13.04
N SER A 212 11.38 -15.46 -11.92
CA SER A 212 10.14 -16.24 -11.94
C SER A 212 8.91 -15.39 -12.22
N HIS A 213 8.98 -14.08 -12.00
CA HIS A 213 7.89 -13.13 -12.18
C HIS A 213 8.45 -11.80 -12.71
N ASP A 214 7.56 -10.92 -13.17
CA ASP A 214 7.99 -9.56 -13.55
C ASP A 214 8.54 -8.79 -12.35
N PRO A 215 9.41 -7.78 -12.55
CA PRO A 215 9.88 -6.94 -11.46
C PRO A 215 8.70 -6.34 -10.66
N ILE A 216 8.78 -6.45 -9.33
CA ILE A 216 7.77 -5.87 -8.44
C ILE A 216 8.13 -4.42 -8.23
N THR A 217 7.40 -3.53 -8.91
CA THR A 217 7.62 -2.08 -8.89
C THR A 217 6.39 -1.36 -8.39
N TYR A 218 6.60 -0.39 -7.51
CA TYR A 218 5.54 0.44 -6.94
C TYR A 218 5.56 1.84 -7.58
N PRO A 219 4.79 2.10 -8.65
CA PRO A 219 4.68 3.44 -9.19
C PRO A 219 3.80 4.30 -8.30
N ALA A 220 4.24 5.53 -8.06
CA ALA A 220 3.47 6.60 -7.44
C ALA A 220 3.12 7.66 -8.49
N ALA A 221 1.89 8.16 -8.47
CA ALA A 221 1.43 9.20 -9.39
C ALA A 221 0.40 10.12 -8.75
N LEU A 222 0.28 11.33 -9.30
CA LEU A 222 -0.91 12.15 -9.11
C LEU A 222 -2.03 11.58 -10.00
N VAL A 223 -3.25 11.55 -9.48
CA VAL A 223 -4.42 11.01 -10.18
C VAL A 223 -5.63 11.93 -10.06
N GLY A 224 -6.45 11.96 -11.10
CA GLY A 224 -7.68 12.74 -11.16
C GLY A 224 -7.50 14.14 -11.75
N ALA A 225 -8.63 14.78 -12.09
CA ALA A 225 -8.64 16.01 -12.90
C ALA A 225 -8.28 17.30 -12.13
N LYS A 226 -8.08 17.21 -10.81
CA LYS A 226 -7.77 18.37 -9.98
C LYS A 226 -6.52 18.08 -9.17
N GLU A 227 -5.38 18.44 -9.73
CA GLU A 227 -4.11 18.48 -8.99
C GLU A 227 -4.14 19.63 -7.98
N SER A 228 -4.07 19.31 -6.68
CA SER A 228 -3.81 20.30 -5.64
C SER A 228 -2.31 20.51 -5.44
N GLU A 229 -1.92 21.68 -4.94
CA GLU A 229 -0.54 21.96 -4.55
C GLU A 229 -0.09 21.01 -3.43
N ALA A 230 -0.99 20.73 -2.49
CA ALA A 230 -0.75 19.77 -1.41
C ALA A 230 -0.46 18.36 -1.93
N ALA A 231 -1.23 17.85 -2.90
CA ALA A 231 -1.00 16.53 -3.48
C ALA A 231 0.35 16.44 -4.19
N ARG A 232 0.73 17.49 -4.95
CA ARG A 232 2.05 17.56 -5.59
C ARG A 232 3.18 17.57 -4.57
N THR A 233 3.03 18.38 -3.52
CA THR A 233 3.99 18.47 -2.41
C THR A 233 4.19 17.10 -1.74
N LEU A 234 3.09 16.39 -1.45
CA LEU A 234 3.17 15.03 -0.91
C LEU A 234 3.85 14.07 -1.90
N ARG A 235 3.44 14.08 -3.17
CA ARG A 235 3.98 13.19 -4.20
C ARG A 235 5.49 13.36 -4.39
N GLU A 236 5.97 14.60 -4.41
CA GLU A 236 7.41 14.93 -4.50
C GLU A 236 8.14 14.55 -3.21
N TRP A 237 7.54 14.81 -2.04
CA TRP A 237 8.16 14.47 -0.76
C TRP A 237 8.37 12.96 -0.58
N LEU A 238 7.46 12.12 -1.11
CA LEU A 238 7.64 10.66 -1.09
C LEU A 238 8.94 10.20 -1.79
N GLU A 239 9.50 11.00 -2.70
CA GLU A 239 10.79 10.72 -3.37
C GLU A 239 12.00 11.29 -2.61
N SER A 240 11.79 12.02 -1.52
CA SER A 240 12.86 12.61 -0.73
C SER A 240 13.68 11.54 0.00
N ASP A 241 14.94 11.84 0.31
CA ASP A 241 15.79 10.94 1.10
C ASP A 241 15.17 10.57 2.45
N ALA A 242 14.41 11.48 3.07
CA ALA A 242 13.73 11.23 4.33
C ALA A 242 12.63 10.16 4.18
N ALA A 243 11.80 10.26 3.13
CA ALA A 243 10.76 9.28 2.85
C ALA A 243 11.35 7.93 2.41
N LEU A 244 12.34 7.95 1.52
CA LEU A 244 13.01 6.74 1.04
C LEU A 244 13.70 5.97 2.18
N ALA A 245 14.33 6.66 3.13
CA ALA A 245 14.92 6.02 4.31
C ALA A 245 13.88 5.31 5.19
N ILE A 246 12.65 5.84 5.28
CA ILE A 246 11.54 5.17 5.97
C ILE A 246 11.18 3.89 5.21
N PHE A 247 10.96 3.95 3.90
CA PHE A 247 10.63 2.75 3.11
C PHE A 247 11.72 1.67 3.18
N GLU A 248 13.00 2.07 3.12
CA GLU A 248 14.15 1.16 3.30
C GLU A 248 14.15 0.49 4.69
N ALA A 249 13.79 1.22 5.75
CA ALA A 249 13.69 0.67 7.11
C ALA A 249 12.59 -0.41 7.24
N TYR A 250 11.57 -0.35 6.37
CA TYR A 250 10.53 -1.36 6.24
C TYR A 250 10.86 -2.46 5.22
N GLY A 251 12.06 -2.44 4.63
CA GLY A 251 12.58 -3.48 3.74
C GLY A 251 12.24 -3.32 2.26
N PHE A 252 11.74 -2.17 1.83
CA PHE A 252 11.59 -1.86 0.41
C PHE A 252 12.94 -1.48 -0.20
N ASP A 253 13.17 -1.90 -1.44
CA ASP A 253 14.27 -1.37 -2.25
C ASP A 253 13.80 -0.07 -2.94
N THR A 254 14.69 0.91 -3.12
CA THR A 254 14.33 2.18 -3.79
C THR A 254 14.52 2.06 -5.31
N ALA A 255 13.51 2.44 -6.10
CA ALA A 255 13.61 2.46 -7.57
C ALA A 255 14.32 3.73 -8.10
N ILE A 256 14.56 4.72 -7.23
CA ILE A 256 15.20 5.99 -7.56
C ILE A 256 16.72 5.82 -7.47
N SER A 257 17.43 6.03 -8.59
CA SER A 257 18.90 6.07 -8.58
C SER A 257 19.38 7.35 -7.89
N ARG A 258 20.04 7.22 -6.74
CA ARG A 258 20.73 8.35 -6.08
C ARG A 258 21.97 8.75 -6.89
N PRO A 259 22.25 10.06 -7.09
CA PRO A 259 23.47 10.53 -7.75
C PRO A 259 24.75 10.26 -6.96
#